data_AF-A0AAE3LWB5-F1
#
_entry.id   AF-A0AAE3LWB5-F1
#
_cell.length_a   1.000
_cell.length_b   1.000
_cell.length_c   1.000
_cell.angle_alpha   90.00
_cell.angle_beta   90.00
_cell.angle_gamma   90.00
#
_symmetry.space_group_name_H-M   'P 1'
#
loop_
_entity.id
_entity.type
_entity.pdbx_description
1 polymer ?
#
loop_
_entity_poly.entity_id
_entity_poly.type
_entity_poly.pdbx_seq_one_letter_code
_entity_poly.pdbx_strand_id
1 'polypeptide(L)'
;MNTPDMVRLFGRIGCLSFGGPAAQIALMQKELVDDRPLLTQPDFLKALSFCMMLPGPEAMQLATYAGWKISGIRGGLIAGGLFVLPGALVIAVLAFTYAALGTLPLVQAAFLGIKAAVIIIVVQAILKLLGRALGRTDYRIIALFAFLALFLFNLPYPLVIIIAALYGAWACTDHTSVKSALPWRYSIAPIAVGGALWALPLIAAWLAGATFLLAIGLFFSKLALVTFGGAYAVLAYMTQTVVTDYGWISTPEMIDAFGLAETTPGPLILVTQFVGQLAGTAQGGWVPGVLAGLMTLWVTFVPCFIWIFAGAPLIDWL
;
A
#
# COMPACT_ATOMS: atom_id res chain seq x y z
N MET A 1 -14.65 10.30 21.33
CA MET A 1 -15.64 9.83 20.34
C MET A 1 -15.98 8.38 20.64
N ASN A 2 -17.26 7.99 20.63
CA ASN A 2 -17.65 6.61 20.94
C ASN A 2 -17.41 5.66 19.76
N THR A 3 -17.26 4.36 20.02
CA THR A 3 -16.98 3.34 18.99
C THR A 3 -17.94 3.35 17.79
N PRO A 4 -19.28 3.44 17.96
CA PRO A 4 -20.21 3.46 16.83
C PRO A 4 -19.99 4.66 15.90
N ASP A 5 -19.70 5.83 16.46
CA ASP A 5 -19.41 7.04 15.68
C ASP A 5 -18.11 6.89 14.89
N MET A 6 -17.09 6.26 15.48
CA MET A 6 -15.85 5.91 14.77
C MET A 6 -16.12 4.97 13.60
N VAL A 7 -16.89 3.91 13.82
CA VAL A 7 -17.23 2.95 12.76
C VAL A 7 -17.98 3.64 11.62
N ARG A 8 -18.93 4.53 11.94
CA ARG A 8 -19.69 5.28 10.94
C ARG A 8 -18.80 6.26 10.17
N LEU A 9 -17.94 7.01 10.87
CA LEU A 9 -17.04 7.99 10.27
C LEU A 9 -16.01 7.32 9.37
N PHE A 10 -15.23 6.39 9.89
CA PHE A 10 -14.15 5.74 9.14
C PHE A 10 -14.70 4.75 8.11
N GLY A 11 -15.85 4.12 8.36
CA GLY A 11 -16.58 3.35 7.34
C GLY A 11 -17.01 4.23 6.17
N ARG A 12 -17.53 5.43 6.43
CA ARG A 12 -17.84 6.41 5.38
C ARG A 12 -16.58 6.86 4.63
N ILE A 13 -15.50 7.18 5.33
CA ILE A 13 -14.22 7.54 4.70
C ILE A 13 -13.75 6.39 3.79
N GLY A 14 -13.74 5.16 4.28
CA GLY A 14 -13.35 3.98 3.50
C GLY A 14 -14.21 3.81 2.24
N CYS A 15 -15.53 3.88 2.35
CA CYS A 15 -16.44 3.77 1.21
C CYS A 15 -16.36 4.92 0.21
N LEU A 16 -15.90 6.11 0.61
CA LEU A 16 -15.79 7.31 -0.24
C LEU A 16 -14.38 7.60 -0.73
N SER A 17 -13.40 6.78 -0.36
CA SER A 17 -11.97 6.98 -0.65
C SER A 17 -11.59 6.62 -2.09
N PHE A 18 -12.17 7.31 -3.07
CA PHE A 18 -11.84 7.19 -4.50
C PHE A 18 -10.86 8.29 -4.95
N GLY A 19 -10.25 8.12 -6.12
CA GLY A 19 -9.46 9.18 -6.77
C GLY A 19 -8.00 9.26 -6.33
N GLY A 20 -7.46 8.16 -5.78
CA GLY A 20 -6.05 8.03 -5.41
C GLY A 20 -5.65 8.81 -4.15
N PRO A 21 -4.34 8.79 -3.79
CA PRO A 21 -3.87 9.24 -2.48
C PRO A 21 -4.22 10.71 -2.17
N ALA A 22 -4.13 11.60 -3.15
CA ALA A 22 -4.41 13.02 -2.94
C ALA A 22 -5.88 13.29 -2.60
N ALA A 23 -6.82 12.62 -3.29
CA ALA A 23 -8.25 12.75 -3.03
C ALA A 23 -8.61 12.15 -1.66
N GLN A 24 -7.99 11.02 -1.31
CA GLN A 24 -8.18 10.37 -0.01
C GLN A 24 -7.68 11.23 1.15
N ILE A 25 -6.50 11.85 1.00
CA ILE A 25 -5.96 12.79 1.99
C ILE A 25 -6.86 14.02 2.12
N ALA A 26 -7.33 14.59 1.00
CA ALA A 26 -8.24 15.73 1.01
C ALA A 26 -9.59 15.39 1.68
N LEU A 27 -10.14 14.20 1.41
CA LEU A 27 -11.35 13.70 2.08
C LEU A 27 -11.14 13.58 3.59
N MET A 28 -10.01 13.01 4.02
CA MET A 28 -9.69 12.91 5.44
C MET A 28 -9.49 14.27 6.10
N GLN A 29 -8.82 15.23 5.43
CA GLN A 29 -8.68 16.58 5.95
C GLN A 29 -10.05 17.23 6.14
N LYS A 30 -10.92 17.14 5.13
CA LYS A 30 -12.29 17.65 5.22
C LYS A 30 -13.06 17.01 6.38
N GLU A 31 -13.10 15.68 6.47
CA GLU A 31 -13.94 14.98 7.45
C GLU A 31 -13.39 15.05 8.89
N LEU A 32 -12.06 15.14 9.06
CA LEU A 32 -11.38 15.06 10.37
C LEU A 32 -10.91 16.40 10.91
N VAL A 33 -10.63 17.39 10.05
CA VAL A 33 -10.14 18.73 10.44
C VAL A 33 -11.25 19.77 10.27
N ASP A 34 -11.87 19.82 9.09
CA ASP A 34 -12.82 20.89 8.77
C ASP A 34 -14.22 20.63 9.36
N ASP A 35 -14.79 19.44 9.11
CA ASP A 35 -16.19 19.13 9.44
C ASP A 35 -16.37 18.68 10.90
N ARG A 36 -15.41 17.97 11.50
CA ARG A 36 -15.54 17.37 12.86
C ARG A 36 -14.43 17.73 13.85
N PRO A 37 -13.69 18.83 13.62
CA PRO A 37 -12.37 19.16 14.19
C PRO A 37 -11.79 18.15 15.21
N LEU A 38 -11.57 16.92 14.77
CA LEU A 38 -11.02 15.84 15.60
C LEU A 38 -9.49 15.94 15.68
N LEU A 39 -8.89 16.58 14.68
CA LEU A 39 -7.48 16.91 14.59
C LEU A 39 -7.34 18.39 14.22
N THR A 40 -6.28 19.03 14.72
CA THR A 40 -5.91 20.38 14.27
C THR A 40 -5.16 20.30 12.94
N GLN A 41 -5.10 21.40 12.18
CA GLN A 41 -4.34 21.45 10.93
C GLN A 41 -2.84 21.10 11.13
N PRO A 42 -2.14 21.62 12.15
CA PRO A 42 -0.76 21.21 12.43
C PRO A 42 -0.62 19.72 12.76
N ASP A 43 -1.53 19.15 13.55
CA ASP A 43 -1.50 17.72 13.90
C ASP A 43 -1.69 16.84 12.66
N PHE A 44 -2.63 17.22 11.79
CA PHE A 44 -2.89 16.51 10.53
C PHE A 44 -1.66 16.53 9.60
N LEU A 45 -1.03 17.70 9.44
CA LEU A 45 0.17 17.83 8.61
C LEU A 45 1.36 17.06 9.20
N LYS A 46 1.55 17.09 10.53
CA LYS A 46 2.59 16.30 11.21
C LYS A 46 2.38 14.80 10.98
N ALA A 47 1.14 14.31 11.15
CA ALA A 47 0.78 12.92 10.89
C ALA A 47 1.02 12.53 9.43
N LEU A 48 0.65 13.40 8.49
CA LEU A 48 0.87 13.18 7.06
C LEU A 48 2.37 13.08 6.74
N SER A 49 3.19 14.02 7.23
CA SER A 49 4.64 13.99 7.02
C SER A 49 5.28 12.71 7.55
N PHE A 50 4.83 12.22 8.71
CA PHE A 50 5.26 10.93 9.23
C PHE A 50 4.88 9.77 8.31
N CYS A 51 3.63 9.68 7.89
CA CYS A 51 3.16 8.59 7.03
C CYS A 51 3.89 8.56 5.68
N MET A 52 4.35 9.71 5.18
CA MET A 52 5.15 9.78 3.94
C MET A 52 6.58 9.21 4.09
N MET A 53 7.08 9.04 5.33
CA MET A 53 8.38 8.42 5.59
C MET A 53 8.31 6.90 5.76
N LEU A 54 7.11 6.37 6.01
CA LEU A 54 6.88 4.96 6.25
C LEU A 54 6.67 4.21 4.93
N PRO A 55 7.04 2.92 4.88
CA PRO A 55 6.67 2.09 3.74
C PRO A 55 5.18 1.75 3.80
N GLY A 56 4.49 1.81 2.66
CA GLY A 56 3.08 1.45 2.51
C GLY A 56 2.17 2.60 2.02
N PRO A 57 0.85 2.36 1.93
CA PRO A 57 -0.13 3.35 1.49
C PRO A 57 -0.34 4.46 2.53
N GLU A 58 0.07 5.67 2.18
CA GLU A 58 0.11 6.83 3.09
C GLU A 58 -1.28 7.20 3.62
N ALA A 59 -2.32 7.12 2.77
CA ALA A 59 -3.68 7.48 3.16
C ALA A 59 -4.26 6.51 4.20
N MET A 60 -4.00 5.21 4.06
CA MET A 60 -4.44 4.20 5.04
C MET A 60 -3.71 4.36 6.37
N GLN A 61 -2.41 4.65 6.30
CA GLN A 61 -1.60 4.94 7.48
C GLN A 61 -2.06 6.21 8.21
N LEU A 62 -2.42 7.26 7.45
CA LEU A 62 -2.99 8.49 8.01
C LEU A 62 -4.35 8.24 8.68
N ALA A 63 -5.23 7.44 8.07
CA ALA A 63 -6.48 7.03 8.69
C ALA A 63 -6.22 6.26 10.00
N THR A 64 -5.27 5.33 9.99
CA THR A 64 -4.86 4.56 11.16
C THR A 64 -4.30 5.46 12.27
N TYR A 65 -3.45 6.43 11.91
CA TYR A 65 -2.90 7.42 12.84
C TYR A 65 -4.01 8.27 13.45
N ALA A 66 -4.90 8.81 12.63
CA ALA A 66 -6.02 9.63 13.09
C ALA A 66 -6.92 8.86 14.06
N GLY A 67 -7.29 7.62 13.71
CA GLY A 67 -8.05 6.74 14.59
C GLY A 67 -7.31 6.48 15.91
N TRP A 68 -5.99 6.26 15.83
CA TRP A 68 -5.15 6.05 17.01
C TRP A 68 -5.08 7.29 17.91
N LYS A 69 -4.98 8.49 17.34
CA LYS A 69 -5.00 9.75 18.09
C LYS A 69 -6.32 9.95 18.84
N ILE A 70 -7.43 9.52 18.24
CA ILE A 70 -8.77 9.68 18.82
C ILE A 70 -9.05 8.68 19.95
N SER A 71 -8.71 7.41 19.78
CA SER A 71 -9.11 6.32 20.71
C SER A 71 -8.04 5.24 20.92
N GLY A 72 -6.76 5.59 20.78
CA GLY A 72 -5.62 4.67 20.92
C GLY A 72 -5.66 3.51 19.92
N ILE A 73 -5.03 2.38 20.27
CA ILE A 73 -4.89 1.22 19.37
C ILE A 73 -6.24 0.76 18.80
N ARG A 74 -7.30 0.76 19.61
CA ARG A 74 -8.66 0.38 19.16
C ARG A 74 -9.14 1.30 18.04
N GLY A 75 -8.97 2.60 18.22
CA GLY A 75 -9.34 3.58 17.22
C GLY A 75 -8.56 3.43 15.93
N GLY A 76 -7.26 3.17 16.03
CA GLY A 76 -6.42 2.94 14.85
C GLY A 76 -6.78 1.66 14.10
N LEU A 77 -7.08 0.57 14.81
CA LEU A 77 -7.54 -0.69 14.20
C LEU A 77 -8.87 -0.50 13.45
N ILE A 78 -9.83 0.22 14.06
CA ILE A 78 -11.11 0.53 13.42
C ILE A 78 -10.89 1.39 12.18
N ALA A 79 -10.13 2.48 12.31
CA ALA A 79 -9.93 3.44 11.24
C ALA A 79 -9.18 2.84 10.05
N GLY A 80 -8.02 2.23 10.29
CA GLY A 80 -7.23 1.58 9.25
C GLY A 80 -7.95 0.39 8.64
N GLY A 81 -8.62 -0.43 9.45
CA GLY A 81 -9.39 -1.58 8.97
C GLY A 81 -10.54 -1.16 8.06
N LEU A 82 -11.36 -0.21 8.49
CA LEU A 82 -12.49 0.28 7.69
C LEU A 82 -12.07 1.10 6.48
N PHE A 83 -10.85 1.64 6.45
CA PHE A 83 -10.30 2.26 5.25
C PHE A 83 -9.99 1.24 4.14
N VAL A 84 -9.59 0.02 4.53
CA VAL A 84 -9.13 -1.04 3.60
C VAL A 84 -10.25 -2.01 3.22
N LEU A 85 -11.04 -2.46 4.21
CA LEU A 85 -11.99 -3.56 4.04
C LEU A 85 -13.05 -3.34 2.95
N PRO A 86 -13.68 -2.16 2.80
CA PRO A 86 -14.65 -1.93 1.73
C PRO A 86 -14.04 -2.13 0.35
N GLY A 87 -12.85 -1.57 0.11
CA GLY A 87 -12.10 -1.75 -1.13
C GLY A 87 -11.68 -3.19 -1.36
N ALA A 88 -11.17 -3.85 -0.31
CA ALA A 88 -10.76 -5.25 -0.37
C ALA A 88 -11.92 -6.19 -0.77
N LEU A 89 -13.13 -5.94 -0.26
CA LEU A 89 -14.32 -6.69 -0.65
C LEU A 89 -14.69 -6.47 -2.12
N VAL A 90 -14.68 -5.21 -2.59
CA VAL A 90 -14.96 -4.90 -4.00
C VAL A 90 -13.93 -5.56 -4.90
N ILE A 91 -12.64 -5.47 -4.57
CA ILE A 91 -11.55 -6.09 -5.32
C ILE A 91 -11.66 -7.61 -5.32
N ALA A 92 -12.03 -8.23 -4.20
CA ALA A 92 -12.23 -9.68 -4.14
C ALA A 92 -13.32 -10.14 -5.12
N VAL A 93 -14.45 -9.43 -5.16
CA VAL A 93 -15.55 -9.73 -6.08
C VAL A 93 -15.11 -9.51 -7.53
N LEU A 94 -14.44 -8.39 -7.82
CA LEU A 94 -13.95 -8.07 -9.16
C LEU A 94 -12.94 -9.11 -9.66
N ALA A 95 -12.01 -9.58 -8.82
CA ALA A 95 -11.02 -10.59 -9.18
C ALA A 95 -11.67 -11.94 -9.52
N PHE A 96 -12.65 -12.41 -8.75
CA PHE A 96 -13.37 -13.64 -9.11
C PHE A 96 -14.25 -13.48 -10.35
N THR A 97 -14.90 -12.31 -10.48
CA THR A 97 -15.71 -12.01 -11.67
C THR A 97 -14.83 -11.96 -12.92
N TYR A 98 -13.63 -11.39 -12.81
CA TYR A 98 -12.62 -11.40 -13.87
C TYR A 98 -12.19 -12.82 -14.24
N ALA A 99 -11.84 -13.64 -13.25
CA ALA A 99 -11.41 -15.02 -13.50
C ALA A 99 -12.52 -15.88 -14.14
N ALA A 100 -13.79 -15.64 -13.80
CA ALA A 100 -14.91 -16.42 -14.30
C ALA A 100 -15.46 -15.92 -15.65
N LEU A 101 -15.56 -14.61 -15.84
CA LEU A 101 -16.26 -13.98 -16.98
C LEU A 101 -15.32 -13.21 -17.92
N GLY A 102 -14.04 -13.12 -17.60
CA GLY A 102 -13.05 -12.32 -18.33
C GLY A 102 -12.95 -12.70 -19.81
N THR A 103 -13.26 -13.93 -20.18
CA THR A 103 -13.21 -14.41 -21.58
C THR A 103 -14.41 -13.99 -22.44
N LEU A 104 -15.48 -13.45 -21.83
CA LEU A 104 -16.66 -13.03 -22.57
C LEU A 104 -16.36 -11.80 -23.45
N PRO A 105 -16.81 -11.76 -24.73
CA PRO A 105 -16.50 -10.66 -25.64
C PRO A 105 -16.90 -9.26 -25.12
N LEU A 106 -18.05 -9.18 -24.45
CA LEU A 106 -18.52 -7.93 -23.85
C LEU A 106 -17.61 -7.45 -22.71
N VAL A 107 -17.11 -8.39 -21.90
CA VAL A 107 -16.20 -8.11 -20.79
C VAL A 107 -14.84 -7.68 -21.31
N GLN A 108 -14.33 -8.34 -22.35
CA GLN A 108 -13.11 -7.92 -23.06
C GLN A 108 -13.23 -6.51 -23.66
N ALA A 109 -14.37 -6.17 -24.25
CA ALA A 109 -14.63 -4.83 -24.75
C ALA A 109 -14.67 -3.77 -23.64
N ALA A 110 -15.29 -4.11 -22.50
CA ALA A 110 -15.28 -3.24 -21.32
C ALA A 110 -13.84 -3.03 -20.78
N PHE A 111 -13.04 -4.11 -20.69
CA PHE A 111 -11.64 -4.02 -20.31
C PHE A 111 -10.80 -3.21 -21.29
N LEU A 112 -11.09 -3.26 -22.59
CA LEU A 112 -10.41 -2.39 -23.56
C LEU A 112 -10.66 -0.90 -23.25
N GLY A 113 -11.90 -0.54 -22.92
CA GLY A 113 -12.23 0.83 -22.47
C GLY A 113 -11.50 1.22 -21.19
N ILE A 114 -11.45 0.31 -20.21
CA ILE A 114 -10.70 0.52 -18.96
C ILE A 114 -9.20 0.66 -19.25
N LYS A 115 -8.60 -0.19 -20.09
CA LYS A 115 -7.19 -0.11 -20.51
C LYS A 115 -6.85 1.25 -21.11
N ALA A 116 -7.70 1.78 -21.99
CA ALA A 116 -7.50 3.10 -22.56
C ALA A 116 -7.49 4.20 -21.48
N ALA A 117 -8.43 4.16 -20.53
CA ALA A 117 -8.49 5.11 -19.42
C ALA A 117 -7.26 4.99 -18.51
N VAL A 118 -6.87 3.75 -18.20
CA VAL A 118 -5.70 3.41 -17.37
C VAL A 118 -4.42 3.97 -17.94
N ILE A 119 -4.19 3.82 -19.24
CA ILE A 119 -2.98 4.35 -19.87
C ILE A 119 -2.86 5.85 -19.60
N ILE A 120 -3.96 6.59 -19.72
CA ILE A 120 -3.98 8.04 -19.43
C ILE A 120 -3.71 8.31 -17.95
N ILE A 121 -4.34 7.55 -17.03
CA ILE A 121 -4.11 7.68 -15.58
C ILE A 121 -2.65 7.39 -15.23
N VAL A 122 -2.05 6.34 -15.78
CA VAL A 122 -0.64 5.99 -15.57
C VAL A 122 0.28 7.08 -16.10
N VAL A 123 0.04 7.57 -17.32
CA VAL A 123 0.83 8.68 -17.90
C VAL A 123 0.71 9.92 -17.02
N GLN A 124 -0.51 10.26 -16.57
CA GLN A 124 -0.74 11.40 -15.69
C GLN A 124 -0.04 11.22 -14.34
N ALA A 125 -0.08 10.02 -13.75
CA ALA A 125 0.61 9.69 -12.51
C ALA A 125 2.13 9.84 -12.66
N ILE A 126 2.69 9.35 -13.77
CA ILE A 126 4.11 9.51 -14.09
C ILE A 126 4.46 11.00 -14.24
N LEU A 127 3.74 11.76 -15.05
CA LEU A 127 4.01 13.19 -15.25
C LEU A 127 3.93 13.99 -13.94
N LYS A 128 2.92 13.70 -13.11
CA LYS A 128 2.75 14.30 -11.78
C LYS A 128 3.89 13.92 -10.83
N LEU A 129 4.35 12.67 -10.88
CA LEU A 129 5.48 12.20 -10.07
C LEU A 129 6.79 12.85 -10.51
N LEU A 130 7.07 12.89 -11.82
CA LEU A 130 8.27 13.52 -12.39
C LEU A 130 8.38 14.99 -11.99
N GLY A 131 7.29 15.75 -12.10
CA GLY A 131 7.26 17.17 -11.72
C GLY A 131 7.54 17.41 -10.23
N ARG A 132 7.18 16.46 -9.36
CA ARG A 132 7.40 16.56 -7.91
C ARG A 132 8.77 16.03 -7.49
N ALA A 133 9.22 14.94 -8.09
CA ALA A 133 10.42 14.21 -7.68
C ALA A 133 11.71 14.75 -8.33
N LEU A 134 11.64 15.28 -9.56
CA LEU A 134 12.83 15.65 -10.36
C LEU A 134 13.09 17.16 -10.41
N GLY A 135 12.86 17.84 -9.29
CA GLY A 135 13.09 19.29 -9.18
C GLY A 135 14.56 19.70 -9.24
N ARG A 136 15.49 18.82 -8.84
CA ARG A 136 16.93 19.08 -8.79
C ARG A 136 17.71 18.19 -9.78
N THR A 137 18.86 18.69 -10.24
CA THR A 137 19.72 17.99 -11.22
C THR A 137 20.30 16.69 -10.69
N ASP A 138 20.67 16.65 -9.41
CA ASP A 138 21.14 15.44 -8.73
C ASP A 138 20.08 14.33 -8.72
N TYR A 139 18.82 14.66 -8.40
CA TYR A 139 17.71 13.69 -8.44
C TYR A 139 17.44 13.15 -9.84
N ARG A 140 17.60 13.99 -10.88
CA ARG A 140 17.49 13.56 -12.29
C ARG A 140 18.57 12.54 -12.66
N ILE A 141 19.81 12.75 -12.21
CA ILE A 141 20.92 11.84 -12.46
C ILE A 141 20.66 10.49 -11.77
N ILE A 142 20.24 10.50 -10.50
CA ILE A 142 19.88 9.28 -9.76
C ILE A 142 18.75 8.53 -10.47
N ALA A 143 17.70 9.25 -10.89
CA ALA A 143 16.57 8.65 -11.59
C ALA A 143 16.98 8.03 -12.94
N LEU A 144 17.88 8.68 -13.69
CA LEU A 144 18.43 8.12 -14.94
C LEU A 144 19.22 6.84 -14.68
N PHE A 145 20.13 6.84 -13.70
CA PHE A 145 20.90 5.64 -13.36
C PHE A 145 20.03 4.51 -12.83
N ALA A 146 19.03 4.81 -12.00
CA ALA A 146 18.04 3.84 -11.54
C ALA A 146 17.24 3.26 -12.71
N PHE A 147 16.82 4.10 -13.66
CA PHE A 147 16.12 3.65 -14.87
C PHE A 147 17.01 2.72 -15.71
N LEU A 148 18.26 3.09 -15.98
CA LEU A 148 19.20 2.25 -16.73
C LEU A 148 19.47 0.92 -16.01
N ALA A 149 19.65 0.97 -14.68
CA ALA A 149 19.85 -0.21 -13.84
C ALA A 149 18.70 -1.22 -13.96
N LEU A 150 17.45 -0.74 -13.89
CA LEU A 150 16.27 -1.59 -13.99
C LEU A 150 16.01 -2.05 -15.43
N PHE A 151 16.09 -1.13 -16.39
CA PHE A 151 15.65 -1.38 -17.77
C PHE A 151 16.70 -2.12 -18.61
N LEU A 152 17.98 -1.73 -18.55
CA LEU A 152 19.03 -2.35 -19.36
C LEU A 152 19.68 -3.55 -18.67
N PHE A 153 19.88 -3.46 -17.36
CA PHE A 153 20.62 -4.47 -16.59
C PHE A 153 19.72 -5.43 -15.81
N ASN A 154 18.40 -5.20 -15.80
CA ASN A 154 17.42 -6.00 -15.07
C ASN A 154 17.81 -6.22 -13.59
N LEU A 155 18.42 -5.19 -12.96
CA LEU A 155 18.84 -5.27 -11.58
C LEU A 155 17.61 -5.42 -10.66
N PRO A 156 17.71 -6.17 -9.53
CA PRO A 156 16.61 -6.29 -8.60
C PRO A 156 16.23 -4.92 -8.01
N TYR A 157 14.94 -4.56 -8.07
CA TYR A 157 14.42 -3.30 -7.53
C TYR A 157 14.87 -2.97 -6.09
N PRO A 158 14.86 -3.92 -5.12
CA PRO A 158 15.34 -3.64 -3.76
C PRO A 158 16.81 -3.19 -3.70
N LEU A 159 17.66 -3.69 -4.59
CA LEU A 159 19.07 -3.30 -4.65
C LEU A 159 19.21 -1.85 -5.11
N VAL A 160 18.39 -1.42 -6.08
CA VAL A 160 18.35 -0.02 -6.54
C VAL A 160 17.92 0.92 -5.41
N ILE A 161 16.92 0.53 -4.61
CA ILE A 161 16.50 1.30 -3.42
C ILE A 161 17.65 1.43 -2.42
N ILE A 162 18.34 0.34 -2.09
CA ILE A 162 19.43 0.36 -1.11
C ILE A 162 20.55 1.31 -1.56
N ILE A 163 20.95 1.26 -2.83
CA ILE A 163 21.97 2.16 -3.38
C ILE A 163 21.51 3.62 -3.31
N ALA A 164 20.25 3.90 -3.69
CA ALA A 164 19.70 5.25 -3.62
C ALA A 164 19.64 5.78 -2.17
N ALA A 165 19.28 4.92 -1.21
CA ALA A 165 19.25 5.25 0.21
C ALA A 165 20.64 5.55 0.77
N LEU A 166 21.64 4.74 0.42
CA LEU A 166 23.04 4.97 0.82
C LEU A 166 23.59 6.28 0.25
N TYR A 167 23.29 6.56 -1.02
CA TYR A 167 23.65 7.84 -1.63
C TYR A 167 22.97 9.02 -0.93
N GLY A 168 21.66 8.91 -0.65
CA GLY A 168 20.91 9.94 0.07
C GLY A 168 21.46 10.19 1.48
N ALA A 169 21.83 9.13 2.20
CA ALA A 169 22.45 9.23 3.53
C ALA A 169 23.82 9.92 3.48
N TRP A 170 24.62 9.65 2.45
CA TRP A 170 25.92 10.30 2.25
C TRP A 170 25.80 11.76 1.80
N ALA A 171 24.83 12.07 0.94
CA ALA A 171 24.62 13.42 0.38
C ALA A 171 23.84 14.37 1.30
N CYS A 172 23.23 13.86 2.39
CA CYS A 172 22.45 14.67 3.31
C CYS A 172 23.37 15.58 4.16
N THR A 173 23.28 16.89 3.93
CA THR A 173 24.08 17.91 4.64
C THR A 173 23.39 18.51 5.87
N ASP A 174 22.10 18.25 6.07
CA ASP A 174 21.37 18.71 7.25
C ASP A 174 21.49 17.70 8.39
N HIS A 175 22.30 18.07 9.39
CA HIS A 175 22.47 17.32 10.63
C HIS A 175 21.72 18.00 11.79
N THR A 176 20.43 18.32 11.59
CA THR A 176 19.58 18.78 12.69
C THR A 176 19.42 17.65 13.70
N SER A 177 20.27 17.67 14.73
CA SER A 177 20.27 16.69 15.81
C SER A 177 19.03 16.92 16.68
N VAL A 178 18.00 16.11 16.48
CA VAL A 178 16.88 16.04 17.43
C VAL A 178 17.37 15.24 18.64
N LYS A 179 17.98 15.93 19.61
CA LYS A 179 18.40 15.36 20.90
C LYS A 179 17.18 15.19 21.79
N SER A 180 16.55 14.05 21.64
CA SER A 180 15.45 13.60 22.47
C SER A 180 15.71 12.14 22.83
N ALA A 181 15.61 11.82 24.13
CA ALA A 181 15.61 10.43 24.55
C ALA A 181 14.27 9.81 24.13
N LEU A 182 14.24 9.26 22.91
CA LEU A 182 13.09 8.56 22.36
C LEU A 182 12.64 7.47 23.34
N PRO A 183 11.36 7.43 23.73
CA PRO A 183 10.86 6.39 24.61
C PRO A 183 10.58 5.11 23.80
N TRP A 184 11.65 4.50 23.27
CA TRP A 184 11.64 3.31 22.39
C TRP A 184 10.88 2.11 22.97
N ARG A 185 10.69 2.09 24.31
CA ARG A 185 9.91 1.07 25.02
C ARG A 185 8.47 0.97 24.53
N TYR A 186 7.87 2.08 24.09
CA TYR A 186 6.50 2.07 23.54
C TYR A 186 6.41 1.36 22.19
N SER A 187 7.52 1.23 21.47
CA SER A 187 7.57 0.56 20.16
C SER A 187 7.74 -0.96 20.27
N ILE A 188 8.26 -1.47 21.38
CA ILE A 188 8.57 -2.90 21.55
C ILE A 188 7.31 -3.76 21.42
N ALA A 189 6.26 -3.45 22.17
CA ALA A 189 5.06 -4.28 22.21
C ALA A 189 4.31 -4.31 20.85
N PRO A 190 4.06 -3.17 20.18
CA PRO A 190 3.48 -3.18 18.83
C PRO A 190 4.31 -3.96 17.81
N ILE A 191 5.65 -3.83 17.84
CA ILE A 191 6.53 -4.56 16.93
C ILE A 191 6.50 -6.07 17.23
N ALA A 192 6.60 -6.47 18.50
CA ALA A 192 6.61 -7.89 18.88
C ALA A 192 5.26 -8.57 18.59
N VAL A 193 4.15 -7.98 19.05
CA VAL A 193 2.81 -8.53 18.86
C VAL A 193 2.42 -8.48 17.39
N GLY A 194 2.61 -7.34 16.73
CA GLY A 194 2.27 -7.19 15.32
C GLY A 194 3.15 -8.06 14.42
N GLY A 195 4.45 -8.18 14.72
CA GLY A 195 5.36 -9.09 14.01
C GLY A 195 4.96 -10.55 14.14
N ALA A 196 4.54 -10.97 15.35
CA ALA A 196 4.00 -12.32 15.54
C ALA A 196 2.69 -12.54 14.77
N LEU A 197 1.76 -11.59 14.80
CA LEU A 197 0.51 -11.65 14.04
C LEU A 197 0.73 -11.66 12.53
N TRP A 198 1.71 -10.90 12.05
CA TRP A 198 2.12 -10.87 10.64
C TRP A 198 2.73 -12.21 10.20
N ALA A 199 3.61 -12.80 11.02
CA ALA A 199 4.27 -14.06 10.70
C ALA A 199 3.34 -15.27 10.79
N LEU A 200 2.25 -15.19 11.58
CA LEU A 200 1.33 -16.29 11.85
C LEU A 200 0.83 -17.02 10.57
N PRO A 201 0.22 -16.35 9.57
CA PRO A 201 -0.23 -17.05 8.37
C PRO A 201 0.91 -17.62 7.52
N LEU A 202 2.09 -16.99 7.53
CA LEU A 202 3.27 -17.50 6.81
C LEU A 202 3.76 -18.80 7.43
N ILE A 203 3.86 -18.84 8.77
CA ILE A 203 4.23 -20.04 9.51
C ILE A 203 3.19 -21.14 9.29
N ALA A 204 1.90 -20.80 9.31
CA ALA A 204 0.82 -21.76 9.04
C ALA A 204 0.93 -22.35 7.62
N ALA A 205 1.18 -21.51 6.61
CA ALA A 205 1.38 -21.97 5.23
C ALA A 205 2.62 -22.87 5.10
N TRP A 206 3.71 -22.53 5.79
CA TRP A 206 4.92 -23.34 5.83
C TRP A 206 4.70 -24.72 6.48
N LEU A 207 4.07 -24.76 7.66
CA LEU A 207 3.76 -26.00 8.38
C LEU A 207 2.79 -26.89 7.59
N ALA A 208 1.86 -26.30 6.85
CA ALA A 208 0.93 -27.03 5.98
C ALA A 208 1.56 -27.50 4.67
N GLY A 209 2.82 -27.17 4.38
CA GLY A 209 3.47 -27.48 3.10
C GLY A 209 2.87 -26.73 1.90
N ALA A 210 2.15 -25.61 2.14
CA ALA A 210 1.51 -24.82 1.10
C ALA A 210 2.51 -23.90 0.39
N THR A 211 3.39 -24.49 -0.42
CA THR A 211 4.53 -23.82 -1.06
C THR A 211 4.15 -22.58 -1.87
N PHE A 212 3.08 -22.66 -2.67
CA PHE A 212 2.60 -21.53 -3.46
C PHE A 212 2.08 -20.38 -2.58
N LEU A 213 1.26 -20.69 -1.57
CA LEU A 213 0.70 -19.69 -0.66
C LEU A 213 1.80 -19.02 0.17
N LEU A 214 2.83 -19.78 0.57
CA LEU A 214 4.02 -19.24 1.21
C LEU A 214 4.81 -18.32 0.28
N ALA A 215 4.98 -18.69 -1.00
CA ALA A 215 5.66 -17.84 -1.98
C ALA A 215 4.92 -16.51 -2.20
N ILE A 216 3.59 -16.55 -2.33
CA ILE A 216 2.72 -15.36 -2.35
C ILE A 216 2.97 -14.51 -1.12
N GLY A 217 2.87 -15.12 0.07
CA GLY A 217 3.05 -14.42 1.34
C GLY A 217 4.42 -13.76 1.47
N LEU A 218 5.51 -14.45 1.13
CA LEU A 218 6.88 -13.93 1.20
C LEU A 218 7.14 -12.82 0.18
N PHE A 219 6.61 -12.95 -1.04
CA PHE A 219 6.76 -11.92 -2.06
C PHE A 219 6.06 -10.62 -1.65
N PHE A 220 4.77 -10.70 -1.30
CA PHE A 220 4.00 -9.51 -0.92
C PHE A 220 4.44 -8.91 0.41
N SER A 221 4.97 -9.74 1.32
CA SER A 221 5.69 -9.30 2.52
C SER A 221 6.87 -8.39 2.17
N LYS A 222 7.74 -8.84 1.26
CA LYS A 222 8.89 -8.05 0.82
C LYS A 222 8.44 -6.77 0.12
N LEU A 223 7.46 -6.88 -0.78
CA LEU A 223 6.88 -5.76 -1.51
C LEU A 223 6.39 -4.67 -0.53
N ALA A 224 5.62 -5.04 0.49
CA ALA A 224 5.07 -4.11 1.47
C ALA A 224 6.14 -3.32 2.23
N LEU A 225 7.29 -3.94 2.51
CA LEU A 225 8.41 -3.31 3.23
C LEU A 225 9.26 -2.39 2.36
N VAL A 226 9.30 -2.62 1.04
CA VAL A 226 10.11 -1.81 0.10
C VAL A 226 9.28 -0.78 -0.66
N THR A 227 8.00 -0.64 -0.33
CA THR A 227 7.09 0.30 -0.98
C THR A 227 7.21 1.67 -0.32
N PHE A 228 8.05 2.54 -0.87
CA PHE A 228 8.13 3.95 -0.47
C PHE A 228 7.54 4.84 -1.57
N GLY A 229 6.77 5.86 -1.19
CA GLY A 229 6.18 6.81 -2.15
C GLY A 229 4.90 6.34 -2.85
N GLY A 230 4.16 5.43 -2.21
CA GLY A 230 2.79 5.08 -2.58
C GLY A 230 2.66 3.96 -3.61
N ALA A 231 1.41 3.69 -4.00
CA ALA A 231 1.03 2.53 -4.81
C ALA A 231 1.64 2.46 -6.22
N TYR A 232 2.15 3.58 -6.76
CA TYR A 232 2.77 3.59 -8.10
C TYR A 232 4.18 2.99 -8.10
N ALA A 233 4.94 3.13 -7.02
CA ALA A 233 6.26 2.50 -6.89
C ALA A 233 6.14 0.96 -6.86
N VAL A 234 5.08 0.46 -6.21
CA VAL A 234 4.71 -0.96 -6.14
C VAL A 234 4.52 -1.57 -7.52
N LEU A 235 3.86 -0.82 -8.41
CA LEU A 235 3.40 -1.34 -9.69
C LEU A 235 4.55 -1.75 -10.61
N ALA A 236 5.62 -0.95 -10.64
CA ALA A 236 6.80 -1.25 -11.43
C ALA A 236 7.48 -2.55 -10.95
N TYR A 237 7.64 -2.70 -9.64
CA TYR A 237 8.24 -3.92 -9.06
C TYR A 237 7.35 -5.15 -9.28
N MET A 238 6.03 -5.02 -9.11
CA MET A 238 5.10 -6.11 -9.37
C MET A 238 5.12 -6.57 -10.82
N THR A 239 5.13 -5.63 -11.78
CA THR A 239 5.19 -5.99 -13.20
C THR A 239 6.45 -6.78 -13.53
N GLN A 240 7.59 -6.40 -12.96
CA GLN A 240 8.82 -7.17 -13.15
C GLN A 240 8.69 -8.57 -12.54
N THR A 241 8.43 -8.70 -11.24
CA THR A 241 8.55 -10.00 -10.58
C THR A 241 7.34 -10.91 -10.75
N VAL A 242 6.12 -10.39 -10.68
CA VAL A 242 4.91 -11.23 -10.79
C VAL A 242 4.71 -11.72 -12.22
N VAL A 243 4.95 -10.85 -13.20
CA VAL A 243 4.72 -11.17 -14.62
C VAL A 243 5.94 -11.82 -15.25
N THR A 244 7.14 -11.26 -15.04
CA THR A 244 8.35 -11.72 -15.75
C THR A 244 9.05 -12.85 -15.02
N ASP A 245 9.30 -12.70 -13.71
CA ASP A 245 10.09 -13.69 -12.96
C ASP A 245 9.26 -14.93 -12.57
N TYR A 246 8.04 -14.71 -12.05
CA TYR A 246 7.17 -15.79 -11.57
C TYR A 246 6.14 -16.27 -12.58
N GLY A 247 5.72 -15.44 -13.53
CA GLY A 247 4.65 -15.77 -14.48
C GLY A 247 3.32 -16.09 -13.81
N TRP A 248 3.04 -15.50 -12.64
CA TRP A 248 1.79 -15.75 -11.90
C TRP A 248 0.56 -15.16 -12.59
N ILE A 249 0.74 -14.04 -13.29
CA ILE A 249 -0.25 -13.42 -14.16
C ILE A 249 0.47 -12.83 -15.39
N SER A 250 -0.29 -12.56 -16.45
CA SER A 250 0.20 -11.94 -17.68
C SER A 250 0.22 -10.40 -17.62
N THR A 251 0.96 -9.76 -18.54
CA THR A 251 0.98 -8.30 -18.66
C THR A 251 -0.41 -7.69 -18.87
N PRO A 252 -1.30 -8.23 -19.75
CA PRO A 252 -2.65 -7.72 -19.89
C PRO A 252 -3.47 -7.81 -18.60
N GLU A 253 -3.36 -8.92 -17.85
CA GLU A 253 -4.05 -9.10 -16.57
C GLU A 253 -3.55 -8.11 -15.52
N MET A 254 -2.25 -7.80 -15.51
CA MET A 254 -1.68 -6.78 -14.62
C MET A 254 -2.22 -5.37 -14.92
N ILE A 255 -2.36 -5.02 -16.21
CA ILE A 255 -2.94 -3.74 -16.63
C ILE A 255 -4.43 -3.68 -16.23
N ASP A 256 -5.17 -4.77 -16.42
CA ASP A 256 -6.58 -4.88 -16.01
C ASP A 256 -6.74 -4.74 -14.49
N ALA A 257 -5.88 -5.42 -13.73
CA ALA A 257 -5.87 -5.35 -12.27
C ALA A 257 -5.68 -3.91 -11.77
N PHE A 258 -4.73 -3.19 -12.37
CA PHE A 258 -4.47 -1.80 -12.03
C PHE A 258 -5.67 -0.89 -12.37
N GLY A 259 -6.29 -1.09 -13.53
CA GLY A 259 -7.48 -0.34 -13.90
C GLY A 259 -8.66 -0.53 -13.00
N LEU A 260 -8.92 -1.77 -12.61
CA LEU A 260 -9.95 -2.07 -11.62
C LEU A 260 -9.61 -1.41 -10.28
N ALA A 261 -8.36 -1.50 -9.82
CA ALA A 261 -7.95 -0.91 -8.55
C ALA A 261 -8.16 0.62 -8.48
N GLU A 262 -7.87 1.36 -9.54
CA GLU A 262 -8.14 2.82 -9.60
C GLU A 262 -9.63 3.17 -9.52
N THR A 263 -10.53 2.24 -9.91
CA THR A 263 -11.99 2.42 -9.84
C THR A 263 -12.61 1.97 -8.52
N THR A 264 -11.82 1.44 -7.59
CA THR A 264 -12.32 0.94 -6.30
C THR A 264 -12.05 1.91 -5.16
N PRO A 265 -12.88 1.89 -4.10
CA PRO A 265 -12.60 2.69 -2.92
C PRO A 265 -11.38 2.13 -2.17
N GLY A 266 -10.68 2.99 -1.45
CA GLY A 266 -9.56 2.61 -0.61
C GLY A 266 -8.22 2.65 -1.33
N PRO A 267 -7.15 2.15 -0.70
CA PRO A 267 -5.80 2.39 -1.17
C PRO A 267 -5.51 1.60 -2.46
N LEU A 268 -4.93 2.27 -3.45
CA LEU A 268 -4.61 1.69 -4.77
C LEU A 268 -3.74 0.42 -4.70
N ILE A 269 -2.98 0.25 -3.61
CA ILE A 269 -2.19 -0.96 -3.36
C ILE A 269 -3.05 -2.23 -3.23
N LEU A 270 -4.38 -2.12 -3.10
CA LEU A 270 -5.31 -3.25 -3.18
C LEU A 270 -5.24 -4.03 -4.50
N VAL A 271 -4.61 -3.45 -5.55
CA VAL A 271 -4.19 -4.21 -6.74
C VAL A 271 -3.40 -5.47 -6.39
N THR A 272 -2.60 -5.44 -5.31
CA THR A 272 -1.86 -6.61 -4.81
C THR A 272 -2.78 -7.78 -4.48
N GLN A 273 -3.91 -7.51 -3.81
CA GLN A 273 -4.91 -8.52 -3.47
C GLN A 273 -5.52 -9.13 -4.74
N PHE A 274 -5.85 -8.30 -5.74
CA PHE A 274 -6.36 -8.79 -7.02
C PHE A 274 -5.37 -9.76 -7.66
N VAL A 275 -4.09 -9.36 -7.72
CA VAL A 275 -3.01 -10.16 -8.31
C VAL A 275 -2.81 -11.48 -7.57
N GLY A 276 -2.72 -11.43 -6.23
CA GLY A 276 -2.59 -12.64 -5.41
C GLY A 276 -3.78 -13.58 -5.59
N GLN A 277 -4.99 -13.03 -5.64
CA GLN A 277 -6.21 -13.81 -5.81
C GLN A 277 -6.34 -14.44 -7.20
N LEU A 278 -5.96 -13.72 -8.27
CA LEU A 278 -5.95 -14.26 -9.63
C LEU A 278 -4.91 -15.37 -9.77
N ALA A 279 -3.69 -15.13 -9.27
CA ALA A 279 -2.61 -16.10 -9.24
C ALA A 279 -3.01 -17.37 -8.46
N GLY A 280 -3.67 -17.20 -7.31
CA GLY A 280 -4.22 -18.31 -6.54
C GLY A 280 -5.33 -19.04 -7.30
N THR A 281 -6.24 -18.31 -7.95
CA THR A 281 -7.34 -18.93 -8.70
C THR A 281 -6.83 -19.84 -9.83
N ALA A 282 -5.73 -19.45 -10.47
CA ALA A 282 -5.06 -20.27 -11.48
C ALA A 282 -4.48 -21.60 -10.95
N GLN A 283 -4.26 -21.75 -9.64
CA GLN A 283 -3.69 -22.97 -9.04
C GLN A 283 -4.71 -24.08 -8.75
N GLY A 284 -6.01 -23.80 -8.85
CA GLY A 284 -7.03 -24.81 -8.51
C GLY A 284 -8.42 -24.27 -8.22
N GLY A 285 -8.76 -23.08 -8.71
CA GLY A 285 -10.08 -22.48 -8.55
C GLY A 285 -10.18 -21.52 -7.35
N TRP A 286 -11.42 -21.23 -6.95
CA TRP A 286 -11.71 -20.10 -6.07
C TRP A 286 -11.12 -20.22 -4.66
N VAL A 287 -10.95 -21.43 -4.11
CA VAL A 287 -10.42 -21.62 -2.74
C VAL A 287 -8.96 -21.15 -2.63
N PRO A 288 -8.00 -21.66 -3.44
CA PRO A 288 -6.66 -21.08 -3.51
C PRO A 288 -6.65 -19.58 -3.80
N GLY A 289 -7.58 -19.08 -4.62
CA GLY A 289 -7.76 -17.65 -4.87
C GLY A 289 -8.08 -16.86 -3.60
N VAL A 290 -9.10 -17.29 -2.83
CA VAL A 290 -9.46 -16.65 -1.55
C VAL A 290 -8.27 -16.65 -0.61
N LEU A 291 -7.60 -17.79 -0.44
CA LEU A 291 -6.45 -17.91 0.47
C LEU A 291 -5.29 -16.99 0.07
N ALA A 292 -4.95 -16.94 -1.22
CA ALA A 292 -3.88 -16.08 -1.73
C ALA A 292 -4.24 -14.59 -1.61
N GLY A 293 -5.50 -14.22 -1.86
CA GLY A 293 -6.00 -12.86 -1.67
C GLY A 293 -5.93 -12.43 -0.20
N LEU A 294 -6.41 -13.27 0.73
CA LEU A 294 -6.36 -13.01 2.17
C LEU A 294 -4.91 -12.93 2.70
N MET A 295 -4.05 -13.85 2.26
CA MET A 295 -2.62 -13.82 2.59
C MET A 295 -2.01 -12.49 2.14
N THR A 296 -2.23 -12.11 0.88
CA THR A 296 -1.69 -10.88 0.30
C THR A 296 -2.17 -9.64 1.05
N LEU A 297 -3.47 -9.56 1.34
CA LEU A 297 -4.06 -8.45 2.11
C LEU A 297 -3.42 -8.36 3.51
N TRP A 298 -3.30 -9.49 4.20
CA TRP A 298 -2.73 -9.52 5.54
C TRP A 298 -1.28 -9.05 5.57
N VAL A 299 -0.42 -9.67 4.77
CA VAL A 299 1.03 -9.36 4.79
C VAL A 299 1.34 -7.96 4.26
N THR A 300 0.45 -7.38 3.45
CA THR A 300 0.60 -6.02 2.91
C THR A 300 0.21 -4.95 3.93
N PHE A 301 -0.90 -5.13 4.66
CA PHE A 301 -1.44 -4.07 5.52
C PHE A 301 -1.04 -4.18 6.99
N VAL A 302 -0.74 -5.36 7.52
CA VAL A 302 -0.30 -5.50 8.92
C VAL A 302 0.97 -4.69 9.24
N PRO A 303 2.01 -4.64 8.37
CA PRO A 303 3.16 -3.76 8.57
C PRO A 303 2.78 -2.30 8.78
N CYS A 304 1.76 -1.80 8.08
CA CYS A 304 1.29 -0.41 8.21
C CYS A 304 0.77 -0.13 9.63
N PHE A 305 0.01 -1.05 10.23
CA PHE A 305 -0.44 -0.92 11.61
C PHE A 305 0.73 -0.99 12.60
N ILE A 306 1.71 -1.87 12.35
CA ILE A 306 2.92 -1.97 13.17
C ILE A 306 3.65 -0.63 13.18
N TRP A 307 3.89 -0.03 12.01
CA TRP A 307 4.62 1.24 11.90
C TRP A 307 3.89 2.39 12.59
N ILE A 308 2.58 2.48 12.44
CA ILE A 308 1.80 3.52 13.11
C ILE A 308 1.81 3.31 14.63
N PHE A 309 1.51 2.12 15.14
CA PHE A 309 1.45 1.90 16.58
C PHE A 309 2.82 1.97 17.26
N ALA A 310 3.89 1.61 16.54
CA ALA A 310 5.25 1.72 17.05
C ALA A 310 5.80 3.15 16.98
N GLY A 311 5.46 3.90 15.93
CA GLY A 311 6.06 5.20 15.64
C GLY A 311 5.23 6.43 16.03
N ALA A 312 3.90 6.35 16.00
CA ALA A 312 3.04 7.49 16.35
C ALA A 312 3.30 8.05 17.77
N PRO A 313 3.51 7.23 18.81
CA PRO A 313 3.87 7.75 20.14
C PRO A 313 5.18 8.54 20.18
N LEU A 314 6.11 8.27 19.25
CA LEU A 314 7.42 8.92 19.19
C LEU A 314 7.35 10.31 18.55
N ILE A 315 6.37 10.54 17.68
CA ILE A 315 6.21 11.79 16.92
C ILE A 315 5.28 12.76 17.62
N ASP A 316 4.23 12.26 18.28
CA ASP A 316 3.39 13.08 19.15
C ASP A 316 4.17 13.64 20.35
N TRP A 317 5.31 13.03 20.69
CA TRP A 317 6.23 13.50 21.72
C TRP A 317 7.07 14.72 21.25
N LEU A 318 7.26 14.89 19.93
CA LEU A 318 7.99 16.00 19.30
C LEU A 318 7.06 17.17 18.95
#